data_AF-A0A820MJP5-F1
#
_entry.id   AF-A0A820MJP5-F1
#
_cell.length_a   1.000
_cell.length_b   1.000
_cell.length_c   1.000
_cell.angle_alpha   90.00
_cell.angle_beta   90.00
_cell.angle_gamma   90.00
#
_symmetry.space_group_name_H-M   'P 1'
#
loop_
_entity.id
_entity.type
_entity.pdbx_description
1 polymer ?
#
loop_
_entity_poly.entity_id
_entity_poly.type
_entity_poly.pdbx_seq_one_letter_code
_entity_poly.pdbx_strand_id
1 'polypeptide(L)' 'YIYFSLINILGGCINCLSINILGGCINCLSINILGGCINCLSINILGGCINCLFINILGG' A
#
# COMPACT_ATOMS: atom_id res chain seq x y z
N TYR A 1 4.27 16.92 -8.40
CA TYR A 1 3.52 16.80 -7.14
C TYR A 1 4.10 15.63 -6.36
N ILE A 2 4.45 15.86 -5.10
CA ILE A 2 5.00 14.85 -4.19
C ILE A 2 3.88 14.48 -3.23
N TYR A 3 3.51 13.20 -3.17
CA TYR A 3 2.46 12.71 -2.28
C TYR A 3 3.01 11.73 -1.25
N PHE A 4 2.41 11.76 -0.06
CA PHE A 4 2.52 10.73 0.97
C PHE A 4 1.16 10.03 1.05
N SER A 5 1.18 8.70 1.04
CA SER A 5 -0.05 7.91 1.11
C SER A 5 0.07 6.83 2.19
N LEU A 6 -0.97 6.73 3.02
CA LEU A 6 -1.03 5.80 4.13
C LEU A 6 -2.37 5.05 4.10
N ILE A 7 -2.28 3.73 4.07
CA ILE A 7 -3.42 2.81 3.99
C ILE A 7 -3.43 1.99 5.28
N ASN A 8 -4.48 2.15 6.09
CA ASN A 8 -4.68 1.38 7.32
C ASN A 8 -5.89 0.45 7.18
N ILE A 9 -5.67 -0.82 7.48
CA ILE A 9 -6.70 -1.86 7.49
C ILE A 9 -6.75 -2.46 8.90
N LEU A 10 -7.95 -2.58 9.46
CA LEU A 10 -8.20 -3.11 10.80
C LEU A 10 -9.18 -4.28 10.73
N GLY A 11 -8.72 -5.48 11.10
CA GLY A 11 -9.50 -6.70 11.17
C GLY A 11 -9.85 -7.32 9.81
N GLY A 12 -10.02 -8.65 9.81
CA GLY A 12 -10.53 -9.40 8.65
C GLY A 12 -9.47 -9.81 7.63
N CYS A 13 -9.86 -10.69 6.71
CA CYS A 13 -8.98 -11.20 5.66
C CYS A 13 -9.25 -10.45 4.34
N ILE A 14 -8.24 -9.78 3.80
CA ILE A 14 -8.30 -9.19 2.46
C ILE A 14 -7.75 -10.20 1.48
N ASN A 15 -8.57 -10.59 0.50
CA ASN A 15 -8.10 -11.52 -0.52
C ASN A 15 -7.08 -10.86 -1.45
N CYS A 16 -7.36 -9.64 -1.94
CA CYS A 16 -6.45 -8.87 -2.77
C CYS A 16 -6.50 -7.37 -2.45
N LEU A 17 -5.32 -6.73 -2.33
CA LEU A 17 -5.16 -5.27 -2.29
C LEU A 17 -4.39 -4.83 -3.53
N SER A 18 -4.96 -3.93 -4.33
CA SER A 18 -4.30 -3.35 -5.51
C SER A 18 -4.17 -1.84 -5.41
N ILE A 19 -2.97 -1.31 -5.64
CA ILE A 19 -2.69 0.12 -5.62
C ILE A 19 -2.16 0.53 -6.99
N ASN A 20 -2.86 1.45 -7.66
CA ASN A 20 -2.44 2.03 -8.93
C ASN A 20 -2.04 3.49 -8.73
N ILE A 21 -0.85 3.83 -9.23
CA ILE A 21 -0.30 5.18 -9.17
C ILE A 21 -0.09 5.65 -10.61
N LEU A 22 -0.74 6.75 -10.99
CA LEU A 22 -0.72 7.30 -12.33
C LEU A 22 -0.13 8.72 -12.28
N GLY A 23 1.07 8.88 -12.80
CA GLY A 23 1.75 10.18 -12.87
C GLY A 23 2.30 10.66 -11.51
N GLY A 24 3.37 11.45 -11.55
CA GLY A 24 3.97 12.08 -10.36
C GLY A 24 4.82 11.13 -9.53
N CYS A 25 5.43 11.65 -8.45
CA CYS A 25 6.27 10.84 -7.59
C CYS A 25 5.72 10.81 -6.15
N ILE A 26 5.64 9.61 -5.60
CA ILE A 26 5.28 9.36 -4.21
C ILE A 26 6.57 9.26 -3.43
N ASN A 27 6.71 10.09 -2.40
CA ASN A 27 7.89 10.02 -1.56
C ASN A 27 7.82 8.77 -0.68
N CYS A 28 6.69 8.56 0.02
CA CYS A 28 6.46 7.32 0.74
C CYS A 28 5.03 6.82 0.58
N LEU A 29 4.91 5.51 0.34
CA LEU A 29 3.68 4.73 0.45
C LEU A 29 3.81 3.82 1.66
N SER A 30 2.83 3.89 2.57
CA SER A 30 2.79 3.04 3.76
C SER A 30 1.47 2.28 3.84
N ILE A 31 1.55 0.99 4.16
CA ILE A 31 0.42 0.09 4.27
C ILE A 31 0.53 -0.61 5.62
N ASN A 32 -0.47 -0.45 6.47
CA ASN A 32 -0.50 -1.02 7.81
C ASN A 32 -1.77 -1.86 7.96
N ILE A 33 -1.61 -3.15 8.23
CA ILE A 33 -2.73 -4.08 8.44
C ILE A 33 -2.63 -4.60 9.87
N LEU A 34 -3.70 -4.48 10.64
CA LEU A 34 -3.77 -4.88 12.04
C LEU A 34 -4.93 -5.86 12.26
N GLY A 35 -4.67 -7.02 12.87
CA GLY A 35 -5.68 -8.03 13.20
C GLY A 35 -6.28 -8.77 11.98
N GLY A 36 -5.57 -8.80 10.85
CA GLY A 36 -6.02 -9.39 9.60
C GLY A 36 -4.87 -9.85 8.72
N CYS A 37 -5.18 -10.60 7.65
CA CYS A 37 -4.21 -11.12 6.69
C CYS A 37 -4.53 -10.66 5.26
N ILE A 38 -3.49 -10.52 4.43
CA ILE A 38 -3.60 -10.19 3.00
C ILE A 38 -3.07 -11.36 2.19
N ASN A 39 -3.90 -11.90 1.29
CA ASN A 39 -3.48 -13.02 0.45
C ASN A 39 -2.66 -12.56 -0.77
N CYS A 40 -2.99 -11.40 -1.34
CA CYS A 40 -2.29 -10.82 -2.48
C CYS A 40 -2.20 -9.30 -2.36
N LEU A 41 -1.02 -8.75 -2.67
CA LEU A 41 -0.79 -7.32 -2.75
C LEU A 41 -0.12 -6.98 -4.09
N SER A 42 -0.72 -6.08 -4.86
CA SER A 42 -0.18 -5.60 -6.14
C SER A 42 -0.05 -4.08 -6.13
N ILE A 43 1.09 -3.60 -6.59
CA ILE A 43 1.36 -2.17 -6.76
C ILE A 43 1.77 -1.96 -8.22
N ASN A 44 1.05 -1.11 -8.92
CA ASN A 44 1.36 -0.75 -10.29
C ASN A 44 1.60 0.75 -10.42
N ILE A 45 2.69 1.13 -11.07
CA ILE A 45 3.12 2.51 -11.23
C ILE A 45 3.21 2.82 -12.72
N LEU A 46 2.37 3.71 -13.21
CA LEU A 46 2.42 4.23 -14.57
C LEU A 46 2.85 5.70 -14.57
N GLY A 47 4.00 5.99 -15.17
CA GLY A 47 4.45 7.37 -15.40
C GLY A 47 4.90 8.12 -14.14
N GLY A 48 5.46 7.42 -13.16
CA GLY A 48 5.81 7.99 -11.86
C GLY A 48 6.85 7.16 -11.11
N CYS A 49 7.14 7.56 -9.87
CA CYS A 49 8.13 6.90 -9.03
C CYS A 49 7.67 6.79 -7.56
N ILE A 50 8.01 5.69 -6.87
CA ILE A 50 7.87 5.56 -5.41
C ILE A 50 9.28 5.53 -4.82
N ASN A 51 9.58 6.47 -3.91
CA ASN A 51 10.89 6.53 -3.29
C ASN A 51 11.02 5.55 -2.11
N CYS A 52 9.94 5.39 -1.32
CA CYS A 52 9.89 4.45 -0.21
C CYS A 52 8.55 3.72 -0.15
N LEU A 53 8.61 2.41 0.11
CA LEU A 53 7.46 1.53 0.33
C LEU A 53 7.60 0.87 1.70
N PHE A 54 6.60 1.05 2.56
CA PHE A 54 6.51 0.36 3.85
C PHE A 54 5.24 -0.47 3.89
N ILE A 55 5.38 -1.76 4.20
CA ILE A 55 4.27 -2.67 4.41
C ILE A 55 4.47 -3.31 5.77
N ASN A 56 3.47 -3.17 6.63
CA ASN A 56 3.48 -3.74 7.96
C ASN A 56 2.16 -4.47 8.20
N ILE A 57 2.26 -5.74 8.58
CA ILE A 57 1.12 -6.63 8.74
C ILE A 57 1.26 -7.25 10.13
N LEU A 58 0.44 -6.78 11.06
CA LEU A 58 0.32 -7.26 12.43
C LEU A 58 -1.05 -7.91 12.61
N GLY A 59 -1.21 -9.15 12.17
CA GLY A 59 -2.43 -9.90 12.42
C GLY A 59 -2.32 -11.34 11.95
N GLY A 60 -2.89 -12.24 12.76
CA GLY A 60 -3.21 -13.64 12.42
C GLY A 60 -2.03 -14.50 12.04
#